data_AF-A0A2H1KAR9-F1
#
_entry.id   AF-A0A2H1KAR9-F1
#
_cell.length_a   1.000
_cell.length_b   1.000
_cell.length_c   1.000
_cell.angle_alpha   90.00
_cell.angle_beta   90.00
_cell.angle_gamma   90.00
#
_symmetry.space_group_name_H-M   'P 1'
#
loop_
_entity.id
_entity.type
_entity.pdbx_description
1 polymer ?
#
loop_
_entity_poly.entity_id
_entity_poly.type
_entity_poly.pdbx_seq_one_letter_code
_entity_poly.pdbx_strand_id
1 'polypeptide(L)'
;MCDVGGPRCPKHAGEDLSKAKQALGELLSARQTGDASDADVEEAHSNLNRAQLGWDSTHPGMNDLAEQLERPDSENRAEIKGRLEAGFAKRYAEYTARAEREGNHRVYMLVDSSIETEPKLPAKGIYVPEDSRLPISYEVDSAVFSGRFYKGLKTTKATSLYGAQVDLVPRKDLKGMRLFTTRDGQSGLAMAEDGYVTGVFTTSSKYRKTAVSHLKHASSHGANRLDCFNTFLPGIYRKAGYKTHAAVPFNDDYAPDGWKRSTYREWNGGRPDVVFMANAGHIPEPDAPKRFADYDDAYTYIYSLVRKEES
;
A
#
# COMPACT_ATOMS: atom_id res chain seq x y z
N MET A 1 25.98 -29.03 2.23
CA MET A 1 26.34 -27.70 1.71
C MET A 1 25.05 -26.98 1.36
N CYS A 2 24.76 -25.84 1.97
CA CYS A 2 23.63 -25.02 1.53
C CYS A 2 24.03 -24.37 0.21
N ASP A 3 23.37 -24.79 -0.87
CA ASP A 3 23.72 -24.44 -2.24
C ASP A 3 23.50 -22.94 -2.54
N VAL A 4 24.35 -22.46 -3.43
CA VAL A 4 24.89 -21.10 -3.55
C VAL A 4 24.06 -20.23 -4.50
N GLY A 5 23.42 -19.19 -3.97
CA GLY A 5 22.87 -18.16 -4.86
C GLY A 5 22.06 -17.04 -4.21
N GLY A 6 21.45 -17.25 -3.03
CA GLY A 6 20.65 -16.24 -2.32
C GLY A 6 21.32 -15.71 -1.04
N PRO A 7 20.63 -14.80 -0.30
CA PRO A 7 21.09 -14.34 1.01
C PRO A 7 21.47 -15.50 1.93
N ARG A 8 22.53 -15.34 2.74
CA ARG A 8 22.93 -16.36 3.71
C ARG A 8 21.72 -16.75 4.56
N CYS A 9 21.51 -18.06 4.74
CA CYS A 9 20.37 -18.52 5.53
C CYS A 9 20.50 -18.01 6.98
N PRO A 10 19.37 -17.82 7.70
CA PRO A 10 19.39 -17.25 9.04
C PRO A 10 20.34 -17.96 10.01
N LYS A 11 20.45 -19.29 9.90
CA LYS A 11 21.39 -20.09 10.70
C LYS A 11 22.84 -19.62 10.51
N HIS A 12 23.33 -19.55 9.28
CA HIS A 12 24.71 -19.14 9.02
C HIS A 12 24.93 -17.65 9.31
N ALA A 13 23.97 -16.79 9.00
CA ALA A 13 24.07 -15.37 9.33
C ALA A 13 24.15 -15.15 10.86
N GLY A 14 23.40 -15.94 11.64
CA GLY A 14 23.46 -15.94 13.10
C GLY A 14 24.80 -16.49 13.63
N GLU A 15 25.31 -17.58 13.06
CA GLU A 15 26.63 -18.12 13.41
C GLU A 15 27.76 -17.12 13.12
N ASP A 16 27.72 -16.45 11.97
CA ASP A 16 28.69 -15.41 11.60
C ASP A 16 28.64 -14.21 12.54
N LEU A 17 27.43 -13.75 12.87
CA LEU A 17 27.24 -12.66 13.84
C LEU A 17 27.79 -13.05 15.22
N SER A 18 27.54 -14.28 15.68
CA SER A 18 28.05 -14.78 16.95
C SER A 18 29.58 -14.81 16.96
N LYS A 19 30.20 -15.37 15.91
CA LYS A 19 31.67 -15.41 15.77
C LYS A 19 32.29 -14.02 15.72
N ALA A 20 31.69 -13.09 15.00
CA ALA A 20 32.19 -11.72 14.91
C ALA A 20 32.13 -11.00 16.26
N LYS A 21 31.06 -11.20 17.04
CA LYS A 21 30.94 -10.68 18.40
C LYS A 21 32.01 -11.26 19.33
N GLN A 22 32.26 -12.57 19.25
CA GLN A 22 33.30 -13.23 20.04
C GLN A 22 34.68 -12.69 19.70
N ALA A 23 35.04 -12.64 18.42
CA ALA A 23 36.35 -12.18 17.96
C ALA A 23 36.63 -10.72 18.38
N LEU A 24 35.64 -9.83 18.30
CA LEU A 24 35.79 -8.46 18.78
C LEU A 24 36.04 -8.43 20.30
N GLY A 25 35.34 -9.24 21.08
CA GLY A 25 35.54 -9.33 22.53
C GLY A 25 36.95 -9.83 22.91
N GLU A 26 37.46 -10.83 22.19
CA GLU A 26 38.82 -11.35 22.37
C GLU A 26 39.87 -10.28 22.03
N LEU A 27 39.73 -9.58 20.91
CA LEU A 27 40.67 -8.53 20.49
C LEU A 27 40.64 -7.30 21.40
N LEU A 28 39.46 -6.91 21.90
CA LEU A 28 39.36 -5.83 22.90
C LEU A 28 40.07 -6.20 24.20
N SER A 29 40.09 -7.48 24.57
CA SER A 29 40.82 -7.98 25.75
C SER A 29 42.33 -8.02 25.48
N ALA A 30 42.75 -8.55 24.32
CA ALA A 30 44.16 -8.60 23.90
C ALA A 30 44.77 -7.21 23.70
N ARG A 31 43.97 -6.21 23.31
CA ARG A 31 44.41 -4.81 23.22
C ARG A 31 44.82 -4.24 24.58
N GLN A 32 44.17 -4.66 25.66
CA GLN A 32 44.53 -4.21 27.02
C GLN A 32 45.89 -4.78 27.47
N THR A 33 46.27 -5.95 26.94
CA THR A 33 47.55 -6.60 27.24
C THR A 33 48.66 -6.25 26.24
N GLY A 34 48.33 -5.47 25.18
CA GLY A 34 49.27 -5.09 24.11
C GLY A 34 49.46 -6.16 23.04
N ASP A 35 48.70 -7.25 23.10
CA ASP A 35 48.77 -8.40 22.17
C ASP A 35 47.93 -8.20 20.89
N ALA A 36 47.14 -7.13 20.83
CA ALA A 36 46.40 -6.72 19.63
C ALA A 36 46.53 -5.21 19.41
N SER A 37 46.66 -4.80 18.15
CA SER A 37 46.76 -3.40 17.75
C SER A 37 45.38 -2.73 17.63
N ASP A 38 45.36 -1.39 17.63
CA ASP A 38 44.13 -0.64 17.34
C ASP A 38 43.56 -0.97 15.94
N ALA A 39 44.45 -1.29 14.98
CA ALA A 39 44.05 -1.70 13.64
C ALA A 39 43.31 -3.05 13.63
N ASP A 40 43.75 -4.02 14.45
CA ASP A 40 43.10 -5.32 14.57
C ASP A 40 41.67 -5.17 15.13
N VAL A 41 41.50 -4.26 16.10
CA VAL A 41 40.18 -3.95 16.69
C VAL A 41 39.27 -3.22 15.70
N GLU A 42 39.80 -2.27 14.93
CA GLU A 42 39.04 -1.57 13.88
C GLU A 42 38.54 -2.54 12.80
N GLU A 43 39.40 -3.47 12.36
CA GLU A 43 39.01 -4.51 11.42
C GLU A 43 37.92 -5.41 12.00
N ALA A 44 38.04 -5.80 13.28
CA ALA A 44 37.02 -6.60 13.96
C ALA A 44 35.67 -5.88 14.05
N HIS A 45 35.65 -4.57 14.29
CA HIS A 45 34.42 -3.76 14.24
C HIS A 45 33.80 -3.75 12.83
N SER A 46 34.61 -3.57 11.80
CA SER A 46 34.15 -3.63 10.40
C SER A 46 33.53 -5.00 10.07
N ASN A 47 34.16 -6.07 10.54
CA ASN A 47 33.67 -7.44 10.39
C ASN A 47 32.33 -7.66 11.13
N LEU A 48 32.20 -7.14 12.36
CA LEU A 48 30.95 -7.18 13.11
C LEU A 48 29.83 -6.42 12.39
N ASN A 49 30.09 -5.22 11.89
CA ASN A 49 29.10 -4.45 11.13
C ASN A 49 28.62 -5.19 9.88
N ARG A 50 29.54 -5.85 9.17
CA ARG A 50 29.20 -6.67 7.98
C ARG A 50 28.36 -7.90 8.36
N ALA A 51 28.68 -8.55 9.48
CA ALA A 51 27.92 -9.68 10.00
C ALA A 51 26.54 -9.26 10.50
N GLN A 52 26.43 -8.11 11.18
CA GLN A 52 25.18 -7.53 11.65
C GLN A 52 24.27 -7.17 10.48
N LEU A 53 24.80 -6.51 9.45
CA LEU A 53 24.06 -6.25 8.21
C LEU A 53 23.65 -7.56 7.51
N GLY A 54 24.47 -8.61 7.61
CA GLY A 54 24.13 -9.97 7.18
C GLY A 54 22.90 -10.50 7.91
N TRP A 55 22.87 -10.42 9.24
CA TRP A 55 21.72 -10.80 10.07
C TRP A 55 20.48 -9.95 9.79
N ASP A 56 20.63 -8.62 9.74
CA ASP A 56 19.55 -7.67 9.50
C ASP A 56 18.95 -7.82 8.07
N SER A 57 19.69 -8.46 7.15
CA SER A 57 19.19 -8.84 5.82
C SER A 57 18.39 -10.15 5.81
N THR A 58 18.33 -10.86 6.94
CA THR A 58 17.53 -12.08 7.11
C THR A 58 16.11 -11.75 7.57
N HIS A 59 15.16 -12.65 7.32
CA HIS A 59 13.78 -12.43 7.76
C HIS A 59 13.64 -12.33 9.29
N PRO A 60 14.26 -13.21 10.11
CA PRO A 60 14.25 -13.04 11.57
C PRO A 60 14.85 -11.70 12.02
N GLY A 61 16.01 -11.30 11.47
CA GLY A 61 16.63 -10.02 11.83
C GLY A 61 15.77 -8.79 11.49
N MET A 62 15.05 -8.81 10.36
CA MET A 62 14.10 -7.76 10.02
C MET A 62 12.91 -7.69 10.98
N ASN A 63 12.36 -8.85 11.37
CA ASN A 63 11.25 -8.92 12.32
C ASN A 63 11.68 -8.40 13.70
N ASP A 64 12.87 -8.79 14.17
CA ASP A 64 13.43 -8.31 15.43
C ASP A 64 13.55 -6.77 15.45
N LEU A 65 13.95 -6.16 14.32
CA LEU A 65 14.07 -4.70 14.20
C LEU A 65 12.69 -4.02 14.13
N ALA A 66 11.73 -4.62 13.44
CA ALA A 66 10.36 -4.11 13.36
C ALA A 66 9.69 -4.11 14.75
N GLU A 67 9.81 -5.21 15.51
CA GLU A 67 9.31 -5.30 16.89
C GLU A 67 9.96 -4.25 17.81
N GLN A 68 11.23 -3.93 17.61
CA GLN A 68 11.91 -2.88 18.38
C GLN A 68 11.35 -1.48 18.07
N LEU A 69 10.95 -1.20 16.82
CA LEU A 69 10.29 0.06 16.43
C LEU A 69 8.87 0.18 16.99
N GLU A 70 8.23 -0.91 17.40
CA GLU A 70 6.90 -0.86 18.02
C GLU A 70 6.96 -0.47 19.51
N ARG A 71 8.14 -0.52 20.13
CA ARG A 71 8.33 -0.13 21.54
C ARG A 71 8.31 1.39 21.69
N PRO A 72 7.45 1.97 22.57
CA PRO A 72 7.29 3.42 22.75
C PRO A 72 8.58 4.15 23.12
N ASP A 73 9.43 3.52 23.95
CA ASP A 73 10.64 4.13 24.53
C ASP A 73 11.93 3.74 23.79
N SER A 74 11.85 3.45 22.49
CA SER A 74 13.03 3.11 21.70
C SER A 74 13.92 4.35 21.49
N GLU A 75 14.92 4.57 22.36
CA GLU A 75 15.84 5.71 22.26
C GLU A 75 16.57 5.80 20.90
N ASN A 76 16.67 4.68 20.18
CA ASN A 76 17.42 4.56 18.92
C ASN A 76 16.54 4.30 17.67
N ARG A 77 15.28 4.78 17.63
CA ARG A 77 14.36 4.57 16.47
C ARG A 77 14.98 4.87 15.11
N ALA A 78 15.72 5.97 14.99
CA ALA A 78 16.34 6.38 13.73
C ALA A 78 17.40 5.35 13.27
N GLU A 79 18.19 4.83 14.21
CA GLU A 79 19.18 3.79 13.95
C GLU A 79 18.51 2.47 13.55
N ILE A 80 17.47 2.06 14.28
CA ILE A 80 16.73 0.82 14.00
C ILE A 80 16.09 0.90 12.61
N LYS A 81 15.50 2.05 12.26
CA LYS A 81 14.95 2.29 10.92
C LYS A 81 16.03 2.21 9.85
N GLY A 82 17.19 2.85 10.06
CA GLY A 82 18.30 2.81 9.12
C GLY A 82 18.85 1.39 8.92
N ARG A 83 18.95 0.60 9.99
CA ARG A 83 19.35 -0.82 9.93
C ARG A 83 18.35 -1.68 9.18
N LEU A 84 17.06 -1.45 9.40
CA LEU A 84 15.99 -2.15 8.70
C LEU A 84 16.05 -1.84 7.18
N GLU A 85 16.20 -0.57 6.81
CA GLU A 85 16.37 -0.13 5.41
C GLU A 85 17.63 -0.73 4.77
N ALA A 86 18.76 -0.74 5.48
CA ALA A 86 20.02 -1.32 5.00
C ALA A 86 19.92 -2.85 4.82
N GLY A 87 19.28 -3.55 5.77
CA GLY A 87 19.00 -4.98 5.68
C GLY A 87 18.13 -5.32 4.46
N PHE A 88 17.08 -4.53 4.22
CA PHE A 88 16.23 -4.65 3.03
C PHE A 88 17.02 -4.43 1.73
N ALA A 89 17.83 -3.37 1.67
CA ALA A 89 18.64 -3.04 0.50
C ALA A 89 19.68 -4.14 0.17
N LYS A 90 20.36 -4.69 1.18
CA LYS A 90 21.30 -5.80 0.98
C LYS A 90 20.61 -7.04 0.45
N ARG A 91 19.51 -7.46 1.10
CA ARG A 91 18.72 -8.62 0.68
C ARG A 91 18.29 -8.47 -0.78
N TYR A 92 17.84 -7.27 -1.16
CA TYR A 92 17.45 -6.92 -2.53
C TYR A 92 18.61 -7.04 -3.54
N ALA A 93 19.79 -6.50 -3.21
CA ALA A 93 20.97 -6.55 -4.07
C ALA A 93 21.44 -8.00 -4.32
N GLU A 94 21.44 -8.84 -3.29
CA GLU A 94 21.85 -10.25 -3.38
C GLU A 94 20.90 -11.07 -4.29
N TYR A 95 19.59 -10.83 -4.19
CA TYR A 95 18.62 -11.45 -5.09
C TYR A 95 18.74 -10.94 -6.54
N THR A 96 19.04 -9.67 -6.73
CA THR A 96 19.20 -9.06 -8.07
C THR A 96 20.43 -9.62 -8.79
N ALA A 97 21.59 -9.64 -8.10
CA ALA A 97 22.83 -10.19 -8.64
C ALA A 97 22.71 -11.68 -8.99
N ARG A 98 21.88 -12.44 -8.27
CA ARG A 98 21.56 -13.83 -8.60
C ARG A 98 20.77 -13.94 -9.89
N ALA A 99 19.71 -13.15 -10.02
CA ALA A 99 18.82 -13.17 -11.18
C ALA A 99 19.58 -12.86 -12.48
N GLU A 100 20.54 -11.93 -12.43
CA GLU A 100 21.45 -11.61 -13.54
C GLU A 100 22.34 -12.80 -13.93
N ARG A 101 22.97 -13.47 -12.95
CA ARG A 101 23.82 -14.66 -13.20
C ARG A 101 23.04 -15.82 -13.83
N GLU A 102 21.78 -15.99 -13.44
CA GLU A 102 20.91 -17.06 -13.94
C GLU A 102 20.25 -16.70 -15.28
N GLY A 103 20.60 -15.56 -15.91
CA GLY A 103 20.03 -15.09 -17.18
C GLY A 103 18.55 -14.70 -17.08
N ASN A 104 18.02 -14.60 -15.87
CA ASN A 104 16.62 -14.40 -15.56
C ASN A 104 16.40 -12.91 -15.24
N HIS A 105 16.18 -12.10 -16.29
CA HIS A 105 16.08 -10.63 -16.23
C HIS A 105 14.77 -10.13 -15.56
N ARG A 106 14.44 -10.63 -14.36
CA ARG A 106 13.23 -10.29 -13.60
C ARG A 106 13.63 -9.68 -12.25
N VAL A 107 14.05 -8.41 -12.26
CA VAL A 107 14.37 -7.59 -11.08
C VAL A 107 13.29 -7.75 -9.97
N TYR A 108 13.72 -7.80 -8.70
CA TYR A 108 12.96 -8.26 -7.52
C TYR A 108 12.75 -7.17 -6.46
N MET A 109 11.81 -6.21 -6.56
CA MET A 109 11.58 -5.24 -5.45
C MET A 109 10.81 -5.81 -4.25
N LEU A 110 11.39 -5.63 -3.05
CA LEU A 110 10.90 -5.71 -1.66
C LEU A 110 9.84 -6.78 -1.24
N VAL A 111 10.38 -7.90 -0.75
CA VAL A 111 10.03 -8.79 0.41
C VAL A 111 8.61 -9.32 0.68
N ASP A 112 8.44 -10.64 0.52
CA ASP A 112 8.19 -11.67 1.58
C ASP A 112 7.99 -13.03 0.89
N SER A 113 8.67 -14.09 1.37
CA SER A 113 8.90 -15.35 0.66
C SER A 113 8.17 -16.56 1.26
N SER A 114 6.91 -16.40 1.67
CA SER A 114 6.00 -17.54 1.92
C SER A 114 4.89 -17.67 0.88
N ILE A 115 4.87 -16.86 -0.17
CA ILE A 115 3.75 -16.81 -1.13
C ILE A 115 4.26 -16.69 -2.56
N GLU A 116 4.58 -17.82 -3.19
CA GLU A 116 4.90 -17.93 -4.62
C GLU A 116 3.69 -17.68 -5.55
N THR A 117 2.58 -17.14 -5.06
CA THR A 117 1.36 -16.91 -5.85
C THR A 117 1.00 -15.43 -6.04
N GLU A 118 1.74 -14.50 -5.44
CA GLU A 118 1.41 -13.08 -5.49
C GLU A 118 2.18 -12.30 -6.57
N PRO A 119 1.47 -11.55 -7.43
CA PRO A 119 2.07 -10.88 -8.58
C PRO A 119 2.88 -9.64 -8.19
N LYS A 120 4.13 -9.57 -8.70
CA LYS A 120 5.06 -8.46 -8.53
C LYS A 120 4.40 -7.10 -8.85
N LEU A 121 4.46 -6.15 -7.91
CA LEU A 121 3.91 -4.80 -8.06
C LEU A 121 5.04 -3.78 -8.36
N PRO A 122 4.83 -2.82 -9.27
CA PRO A 122 5.75 -1.70 -9.48
C PRO A 122 5.45 -0.60 -8.44
N ALA A 123 5.69 -0.87 -7.16
CA ALA A 123 5.33 0.04 -6.07
C ALA A 123 6.16 1.34 -6.06
N LYS A 124 5.50 2.47 -5.82
CA LYS A 124 6.07 3.82 -5.65
C LYS A 124 5.90 4.36 -4.23
N GLY A 125 4.93 3.84 -3.48
CA GLY A 125 4.61 4.27 -2.12
C GLY A 125 3.82 3.20 -1.36
N ILE A 126 3.85 3.26 -0.04
CA ILE A 126 3.21 2.28 0.84
C ILE A 126 2.51 3.02 1.98
N TYR A 127 1.29 2.57 2.30
CA TYR A 127 0.57 2.94 3.50
C TYR A 127 0.39 1.71 4.39
N VAL A 128 0.95 1.80 5.58
CA VAL A 128 0.76 0.84 6.66
C VAL A 128 -0.29 1.42 7.61
N PRO A 129 -1.51 0.86 7.66
CA PRO A 129 -2.55 1.36 8.55
C PRO A 129 -2.19 1.08 10.02
N GLU A 130 -2.49 2.03 10.91
CA GLU A 130 -2.38 1.83 12.36
C GLU A 130 -3.31 0.71 12.85
N ASP A 131 -4.51 0.60 12.28
CA ASP A 131 -5.41 -0.53 12.52
C ASP A 131 -4.94 -1.75 11.73
N SER A 132 -4.29 -2.69 12.42
CA SER A 132 -3.76 -3.94 11.85
C SER A 132 -4.79 -4.83 11.15
N ARG A 133 -6.11 -4.56 11.33
CA ARG A 133 -7.19 -5.25 10.61
C ARG A 133 -7.39 -4.72 9.19
N LEU A 134 -6.77 -3.59 8.83
CA LEU A 134 -6.74 -3.04 7.48
C LEU A 134 -5.49 -3.55 6.75
N PRO A 135 -5.60 -3.91 5.46
CA PRO A 135 -4.44 -4.37 4.70
C PRO A 135 -3.53 -3.22 4.32
N ILE A 136 -2.25 -3.51 4.07
CA ILE A 136 -1.32 -2.54 3.47
C ILE A 136 -1.81 -2.15 2.06
N SER A 137 -1.75 -0.86 1.75
CA SER A 137 -2.06 -0.33 0.42
C SER A 137 -0.78 0.17 -0.25
N TYR A 138 -0.59 -0.17 -1.53
CA TYR A 138 0.57 0.22 -2.33
C TYR A 138 0.14 1.21 -3.40
N GLU A 139 0.82 2.34 -3.51
CA GLU A 139 0.80 3.14 -4.73
C GLU A 139 1.71 2.48 -5.75
N VAL A 140 1.30 2.40 -7.02
CA VAL A 140 2.06 1.74 -8.09
C VAL A 140 2.24 2.62 -9.31
N ASP A 141 3.28 2.35 -10.10
CA ASP A 141 3.48 3.00 -11.39
C ASP A 141 2.31 2.74 -12.34
N SER A 142 1.55 3.80 -12.64
CA SER A 142 0.39 3.75 -13.54
C SER A 142 0.76 3.37 -14.97
N ALA A 143 1.94 3.77 -15.47
CA ALA A 143 2.40 3.44 -16.81
C ALA A 143 2.59 1.93 -16.98
N VAL A 144 3.03 1.26 -15.91
CA VAL A 144 3.26 -0.20 -15.87
C VAL A 144 1.99 -0.96 -15.46
N PHE A 145 1.24 -0.47 -14.47
CA PHE A 145 0.17 -1.22 -13.81
C PHE A 145 -1.23 -1.00 -14.40
N SER A 146 -1.45 0.07 -15.18
CA SER A 146 -2.77 0.43 -15.74
C SER A 146 -3.50 -0.71 -16.46
N GLY A 147 -2.77 -1.57 -17.18
CA GLY A 147 -3.36 -2.72 -17.87
C GLY A 147 -3.95 -3.76 -16.91
N ARG A 148 -3.25 -4.01 -15.80
CA ARG A 148 -3.70 -4.93 -14.76
C ARG A 148 -4.82 -4.34 -13.92
N PHE A 149 -4.73 -3.06 -13.59
CA PHE A 149 -5.77 -2.31 -12.91
C PHE A 149 -7.08 -2.33 -13.72
N TYR A 150 -7.02 -2.03 -15.02
CA TYR A 150 -8.16 -2.09 -15.93
C TYR A 150 -8.79 -3.49 -16.00
N LYS A 151 -7.96 -4.55 -16.01
CA LYS A 151 -8.46 -5.94 -15.92
C LYS A 151 -9.20 -6.20 -14.60
N GLY A 152 -8.74 -5.62 -13.49
CA GLY A 152 -9.41 -5.63 -12.20
C GLY A 152 -10.81 -5.02 -12.27
N LEU A 153 -10.91 -3.79 -12.80
CA LEU A 153 -12.20 -3.09 -13.02
C LEU A 153 -13.16 -3.94 -13.86
N LYS A 154 -12.70 -4.43 -15.01
CA LYS A 154 -13.51 -5.28 -15.90
C LYS A 154 -14.00 -6.55 -15.19
N THR A 155 -13.10 -7.22 -14.46
CA THR A 155 -13.44 -8.44 -13.72
C THR A 155 -14.50 -8.13 -12.67
N THR A 156 -14.29 -7.14 -11.81
CA THR A 156 -15.27 -6.79 -10.76
C THR A 156 -16.62 -6.38 -11.36
N LYS A 157 -16.64 -5.58 -12.44
CA LYS A 157 -17.88 -5.19 -13.13
C LYS A 157 -18.64 -6.40 -13.68
N ALA A 158 -17.93 -7.42 -14.16
CA ALA A 158 -18.53 -8.62 -14.75
C ALA A 158 -18.95 -9.68 -13.72
N THR A 159 -18.21 -9.84 -12.60
CA THR A 159 -18.40 -10.97 -11.67
C THR A 159 -19.08 -10.59 -10.36
N SER A 160 -19.08 -9.32 -9.97
CA SER A 160 -19.75 -8.88 -8.74
C SER A 160 -21.26 -8.76 -8.96
N LEU A 161 -22.06 -9.23 -7.99
CA LEU A 161 -23.51 -8.98 -7.96
C LEU A 161 -23.83 -7.50 -8.14
N TYR A 162 -23.01 -6.63 -7.56
CA TYR A 162 -23.18 -5.18 -7.59
C TYR A 162 -22.25 -4.47 -8.60
N GLY A 163 -21.72 -5.22 -9.57
CA GLY A 163 -20.70 -4.76 -10.52
C GLY A 163 -21.11 -3.56 -11.39
N ALA A 164 -22.42 -3.34 -11.63
CA ALA A 164 -22.89 -2.21 -12.43
C ALA A 164 -22.48 -0.84 -11.85
N GLN A 165 -22.25 -0.76 -10.53
CA GLN A 165 -21.76 0.45 -9.84
C GLN A 165 -20.27 0.75 -10.07
N VAL A 166 -19.50 -0.16 -10.68
CA VAL A 166 -18.07 0.05 -10.93
C VAL A 166 -17.89 0.98 -12.13
N ASP A 167 -17.25 2.11 -11.90
CA ASP A 167 -16.77 2.99 -12.97
C ASP A 167 -15.62 2.33 -13.73
N LEU A 168 -15.80 2.12 -15.03
CA LEU A 168 -14.82 1.46 -15.90
C LEU A 168 -13.91 2.51 -16.53
N VAL A 169 -13.00 3.07 -15.72
CA VAL A 169 -12.03 4.07 -16.17
C VAL A 169 -11.18 3.52 -17.32
N PRO A 170 -11.13 4.18 -18.49
CA PRO A 170 -10.33 3.72 -19.61
C PRO A 170 -8.85 3.62 -19.27
N ARG A 171 -8.17 2.60 -19.83
CA ARG A 171 -6.74 2.38 -19.59
C ARG A 171 -5.85 3.59 -19.92
N LYS A 172 -6.23 4.38 -20.94
CA LYS A 172 -5.50 5.60 -21.31
C LYS A 172 -5.51 6.64 -20.19
N ASP A 173 -6.64 6.80 -19.51
CA ASP A 173 -6.83 7.82 -18.47
C ASP A 173 -6.18 7.37 -17.16
N LEU A 174 -6.21 6.06 -16.87
CA LEU A 174 -5.51 5.47 -15.72
C LEU A 174 -3.99 5.76 -15.71
N LYS A 175 -3.35 5.99 -16.87
CA LYS A 175 -1.92 6.32 -16.91
C LYS A 175 -1.60 7.69 -16.31
N GLY A 176 -2.55 8.63 -16.37
CA GLY A 176 -2.42 9.95 -15.75
C GLY A 176 -2.88 10.01 -14.29
N MET A 177 -3.31 8.88 -13.73
CA MET A 177 -3.82 8.79 -12.36
C MET A 177 -2.83 8.10 -11.44
N ARG A 178 -2.96 8.36 -10.14
CA ARG A 178 -2.26 7.60 -9.10
C ARG A 178 -3.08 6.36 -8.79
N LEU A 179 -2.45 5.19 -8.85
CA LEU A 179 -3.11 3.91 -8.70
C LEU A 179 -2.70 3.26 -7.38
N PHE A 180 -3.69 2.84 -6.62
CA PHE A 180 -3.50 2.18 -5.33
C PHE A 180 -4.01 0.75 -5.40
N THR A 181 -3.29 -0.19 -4.79
CA THR A 181 -3.64 -1.60 -4.86
C THR A 181 -3.18 -2.39 -3.64
N THR A 182 -3.78 -3.55 -3.40
CA THR A 182 -3.28 -4.54 -2.43
C THR A 182 -2.06 -5.26 -2.97
N ARG A 183 -1.28 -5.91 -2.10
CA ARG A 183 -0.09 -6.70 -2.48
C ARG A 183 -0.37 -7.73 -3.59
N ASP A 184 -1.50 -8.42 -3.48
CA ASP A 184 -1.94 -9.39 -4.48
C ASP A 184 -2.40 -8.74 -5.80
N GLY A 185 -2.50 -7.41 -5.87
CA GLY A 185 -3.01 -6.60 -6.97
C GLY A 185 -4.44 -6.93 -7.40
N GLN A 186 -5.25 -7.48 -6.49
CA GLN A 186 -6.63 -7.93 -6.76
C GLN A 186 -7.69 -6.97 -6.23
N SER A 187 -7.29 -5.87 -5.58
CA SER A 187 -8.13 -4.75 -5.19
C SER A 187 -7.41 -3.44 -5.50
N GLY A 188 -8.14 -2.36 -5.76
CA GLY A 188 -7.53 -1.05 -5.95
C GLY A 188 -8.51 0.11 -6.07
N LEU A 189 -7.96 1.33 -6.10
CA LEU A 189 -8.63 2.56 -6.50
C LEU A 189 -7.70 3.44 -7.34
N ALA A 190 -8.28 4.31 -8.15
CA ALA A 190 -7.57 5.33 -8.90
C ALA A 190 -7.87 6.71 -8.30
N MET A 191 -6.87 7.58 -8.30
CA MET A 191 -7.00 8.97 -7.85
C MET A 191 -6.53 9.89 -8.97
N ALA A 192 -7.40 10.83 -9.36
CA ALA A 192 -7.07 11.89 -10.29
C ALA A 192 -6.11 12.91 -9.65
N GLU A 193 -5.46 13.72 -10.48
CA GLU A 193 -4.50 14.75 -10.04
C GLU A 193 -5.11 15.73 -9.02
N ASP A 194 -6.38 16.07 -9.19
CA ASP A 194 -7.09 17.02 -8.34
C ASP A 194 -7.70 16.39 -7.07
N GLY A 195 -7.38 15.15 -6.75
CA GLY A 195 -7.84 14.45 -5.54
C GLY A 195 -9.18 13.72 -5.67
N TYR A 196 -9.76 13.60 -6.88
CA TYR A 196 -10.97 12.80 -7.12
C TYR A 196 -10.65 11.30 -7.11
N VAL A 197 -11.40 10.53 -6.33
CA VAL A 197 -11.28 9.06 -6.31
C VAL A 197 -12.31 8.43 -7.21
N THR A 198 -11.85 7.50 -8.06
CA THR A 198 -12.69 6.66 -8.93
C THR A 198 -12.09 5.25 -9.09
N GLY A 199 -12.73 4.39 -9.87
CA GLY A 199 -12.17 3.10 -10.29
C GLY A 199 -11.89 2.17 -9.11
N VAL A 200 -12.78 2.13 -8.13
CA VAL A 200 -12.65 1.24 -6.97
C VAL A 200 -13.07 -0.18 -7.36
N PHE A 201 -12.20 -1.15 -7.14
CA PHE A 201 -12.49 -2.55 -7.44
C PHE A 201 -11.95 -3.52 -6.39
N THR A 202 -12.57 -4.69 -6.34
CA THR A 202 -12.04 -5.87 -5.66
C THR A 202 -12.49 -7.10 -6.42
N THR A 203 -11.54 -7.98 -6.74
CA THR A 203 -11.77 -9.25 -7.42
C THR A 203 -11.73 -10.38 -6.39
N SER A 204 -10.85 -11.37 -6.54
CA SER A 204 -10.69 -12.49 -5.60
C SER A 204 -9.73 -12.19 -4.45
N SER A 205 -9.52 -10.91 -4.10
CA SER A 205 -8.48 -10.52 -3.14
C SER A 205 -8.70 -11.21 -1.80
N LYS A 206 -7.61 -11.74 -1.24
CA LYS A 206 -7.65 -12.38 0.08
C LYS A 206 -7.80 -11.37 1.21
N TYR A 207 -7.44 -10.11 0.94
CA TYR A 207 -7.51 -9.02 1.89
C TYR A 207 -8.95 -8.50 2.01
N ARG A 208 -9.36 -8.17 3.24
CA ARG A 208 -10.68 -7.61 3.54
C ARG A 208 -10.56 -6.10 3.81
N LYS A 209 -11.67 -5.37 3.68
CA LYS A 209 -11.74 -3.92 3.96
C LYS A 209 -10.72 -3.10 3.15
N THR A 210 -10.34 -3.58 1.97
CA THR A 210 -9.32 -2.99 1.10
C THR A 210 -9.66 -1.55 0.70
N ALA A 211 -10.92 -1.28 0.35
CA ALA A 211 -11.39 0.06 0.02
C ALA A 211 -11.09 1.09 1.12
N VAL A 212 -11.25 0.73 2.40
CA VAL A 212 -10.97 1.64 3.53
C VAL A 212 -9.48 1.96 3.60
N SER A 213 -8.61 0.95 3.46
CA SER A 213 -7.17 1.16 3.46
C SER A 213 -6.70 2.00 2.27
N HIS A 214 -7.19 1.67 1.07
CA HIS A 214 -6.85 2.43 -0.13
C HIS A 214 -7.29 3.89 -0.03
N LEU A 215 -8.50 4.16 0.49
CA LEU A 215 -8.98 5.53 0.67
C LEU A 215 -8.16 6.30 1.70
N LYS A 216 -7.75 5.66 2.81
CA LYS A 216 -6.85 6.30 3.78
C LYS A 216 -5.48 6.62 3.17
N HIS A 217 -4.91 5.69 2.40
CA HIS A 217 -3.65 5.93 1.67
C HIS A 217 -3.80 7.05 0.64
N ALA A 218 -4.86 7.03 -0.17
CA ALA A 218 -5.09 8.09 -1.15
C ALA A 218 -5.32 9.45 -0.48
N SER A 219 -5.98 9.49 0.69
CA SER A 219 -6.24 10.73 1.43
C SER A 219 -4.97 11.33 2.03
N SER A 220 -4.00 10.51 2.47
CA SER A 220 -2.66 11.01 2.85
C SER A 220 -1.86 11.58 1.68
N HIS A 221 -2.43 11.53 0.48
CA HIS A 221 -1.87 11.94 -0.78
C HIS A 221 -2.75 12.93 -1.55
N GLY A 222 -3.73 13.54 -0.88
CA GLY A 222 -4.57 14.60 -1.44
C GLY A 222 -5.94 14.14 -1.95
N ALA A 223 -6.31 12.85 -1.84
CA ALA A 223 -7.68 12.44 -2.13
C ALA A 223 -8.66 13.11 -1.16
N ASN A 224 -9.64 13.80 -1.72
CA ASN A 224 -10.55 14.63 -0.92
C ASN A 224 -12.02 14.46 -1.29
N ARG A 225 -12.34 13.81 -2.41
CA ARG A 225 -13.74 13.63 -2.83
C ARG A 225 -13.96 12.42 -3.73
N LEU A 226 -15.21 11.97 -3.77
CA LEU A 226 -15.73 10.93 -4.65
C LEU A 226 -17.24 11.06 -4.79
N ASP A 227 -17.82 10.32 -5.72
CA ASP A 227 -19.25 10.04 -5.76
C ASP A 227 -19.51 8.53 -5.87
N CYS A 228 -20.72 8.14 -5.50
CA CYS A 228 -21.18 6.76 -5.63
C CYS A 228 -22.70 6.70 -5.55
N PHE A 229 -23.27 5.60 -6.04
CA PHE A 229 -24.67 5.28 -5.75
C PHE A 229 -24.86 5.09 -4.24
N ASN A 230 -25.95 5.63 -3.71
CA ASN A 230 -26.34 5.57 -2.31
C ASN A 230 -26.86 4.17 -1.92
N THR A 231 -25.98 3.18 -2.03
CA THR A 231 -26.21 1.79 -1.67
C THR A 231 -25.52 1.45 -0.35
N PHE A 232 -24.74 0.38 -0.29
CA PHE A 232 -23.84 0.09 0.82
C PHE A 232 -22.51 0.88 0.74
N LEU A 233 -22.21 1.48 -0.42
CA LEU A 233 -20.93 2.15 -0.68
C LEU A 233 -20.65 3.32 0.27
N PRO A 234 -21.59 4.25 0.55
CA PRO A 234 -21.33 5.35 1.48
C PRO A 234 -20.96 4.87 2.89
N GLY A 235 -21.51 3.73 3.33
CA GLY A 235 -21.16 3.11 4.61
C GLY A 235 -19.73 2.55 4.65
N ILE A 236 -19.16 2.18 3.50
CA ILE A 236 -17.75 1.80 3.40
C ILE A 236 -16.87 3.06 3.45
N TYR A 237 -17.22 4.09 2.67
CA TYR A 237 -16.42 5.30 2.55
C TYR A 237 -16.39 6.15 3.83
N ARG A 238 -17.49 6.15 4.60
CA ARG A 238 -17.52 6.72 5.96
C ARG A 238 -16.45 6.16 6.89
N LYS A 239 -16.11 4.87 6.77
CA LYS A 239 -15.05 4.26 7.60
C LYS A 239 -13.64 4.78 7.26
N ALA A 240 -13.49 5.44 6.11
CA ALA A 240 -12.26 6.11 5.70
C ALA A 240 -12.29 7.63 5.95
N GLY A 241 -13.35 8.17 6.56
CA GLY A 241 -13.47 9.59 6.89
C GLY A 241 -14.32 10.42 5.92
N TYR A 242 -14.81 9.82 4.82
CA TYR A 242 -15.65 10.52 3.85
C TYR A 242 -17.06 10.74 4.39
N LYS A 243 -17.60 11.94 4.18
CA LYS A 243 -18.93 12.37 4.64
C LYS A 243 -19.81 12.75 3.45
N THR A 244 -21.10 12.49 3.50
CA THR A 244 -22.01 12.77 2.37
C THR A 244 -22.50 14.22 2.42
N HIS A 245 -22.24 15.00 1.36
CA HIS A 245 -22.56 16.44 1.32
C HIS A 245 -23.57 16.82 0.24
N ALA A 246 -23.65 16.07 -0.85
CA ALA A 246 -24.58 16.32 -1.93
C ALA A 246 -25.20 15.04 -2.47
N ALA A 247 -26.37 15.15 -3.09
CA ALA A 247 -27.07 14.04 -3.70
C ALA A 247 -27.87 14.47 -4.94
N VAL A 248 -27.86 13.62 -5.96
CA VAL A 248 -28.63 13.77 -7.20
C VAL A 248 -29.53 12.54 -7.37
N PRO A 249 -30.83 12.71 -7.70
CA PRO A 249 -31.71 11.58 -7.96
C PRO A 249 -31.18 10.66 -9.06
N PHE A 250 -31.44 9.36 -8.96
CA PHE A 250 -31.13 8.42 -10.02
C PHE A 250 -31.83 8.82 -11.34
N ASN A 251 -31.07 8.85 -12.43
CA ASN A 251 -31.59 9.09 -13.77
C ASN A 251 -31.43 7.82 -14.63
N ASP A 252 -32.54 7.27 -15.12
CA ASP A 252 -32.52 6.04 -15.92
C ASP A 252 -31.82 6.21 -17.27
N ASP A 253 -31.82 7.41 -17.84
CA ASP A 253 -31.13 7.70 -19.10
C ASP A 253 -29.60 7.55 -18.98
N TYR A 254 -29.09 7.66 -17.75
CA TYR A 254 -27.67 7.49 -17.41
C TYR A 254 -27.42 6.25 -16.55
N ALA A 255 -28.37 5.31 -16.49
CA ALA A 255 -28.18 4.06 -15.77
C ALA A 255 -27.01 3.27 -16.38
N PRO A 256 -26.05 2.77 -15.57
CA PRO A 256 -24.93 2.02 -16.10
C PRO A 256 -25.37 0.75 -16.87
N ASP A 257 -24.58 0.37 -17.87
CA ASP A 257 -24.79 -0.89 -18.58
C ASP A 257 -24.92 -2.08 -17.61
N GLY A 258 -25.98 -2.87 -17.81
CA GLY A 258 -26.28 -4.03 -16.97
C GLY A 258 -26.93 -3.70 -15.62
N TRP A 259 -27.35 -2.46 -15.38
CA TRP A 259 -28.11 -2.08 -14.20
C TRP A 259 -29.45 -2.83 -14.11
N LYS A 260 -29.59 -3.70 -13.10
CA LYS A 260 -30.84 -4.44 -12.84
C LYS A 260 -31.52 -3.86 -11.61
N ARG A 261 -32.67 -3.21 -11.78
CA ARG A 261 -33.44 -2.66 -10.64
C ARG A 261 -33.73 -3.68 -9.54
N SER A 262 -33.92 -4.95 -9.89
CA SER A 262 -34.13 -6.04 -8.93
C SER A 262 -32.91 -6.28 -8.03
N THR A 263 -31.69 -6.17 -8.57
CA THR A 263 -30.44 -6.29 -7.80
C THR A 263 -30.30 -5.20 -6.76
N TYR A 264 -30.76 -3.98 -7.08
CA TYR A 264 -30.63 -2.80 -6.22
C TYR A 264 -31.92 -2.44 -5.47
N ARG A 265 -32.91 -3.35 -5.43
CA ARG A 265 -34.28 -3.06 -4.95
C ARG A 265 -34.33 -2.47 -3.55
N GLU A 266 -33.42 -2.89 -2.67
CA GLU A 266 -33.31 -2.41 -1.28
C GLU A 266 -32.94 -0.93 -1.19
N TRP A 267 -32.34 -0.36 -2.24
CA TRP A 267 -31.97 1.05 -2.31
C TRP A 267 -32.90 1.78 -3.27
N ASN A 268 -33.92 2.42 -2.69
CA ASN A 268 -34.90 3.24 -3.41
C ASN A 268 -35.55 2.51 -4.60
N GLY A 269 -35.98 1.25 -4.42
CA GLY A 269 -36.66 0.49 -5.46
C GLY A 269 -35.80 0.23 -6.72
N GLY A 270 -34.49 0.14 -6.55
CA GLY A 270 -33.53 -0.06 -7.63
C GLY A 270 -33.04 1.23 -8.29
N ARG A 271 -33.34 2.39 -7.71
CA ARG A 271 -32.97 3.73 -8.17
C ARG A 271 -32.28 4.54 -7.06
N PRO A 272 -31.16 4.05 -6.50
CA PRO A 272 -30.41 4.79 -5.49
C PRO A 272 -29.92 6.12 -6.07
N ASP A 273 -30.08 7.21 -5.31
CA ASP A 273 -29.46 8.49 -5.64
C ASP A 273 -27.95 8.35 -5.84
N VAL A 274 -27.35 9.22 -6.65
CA VAL A 274 -25.89 9.40 -6.64
C VAL A 274 -25.57 10.38 -5.52
N VAL A 275 -24.70 9.99 -4.60
CA VAL A 275 -24.24 10.82 -3.49
C VAL A 275 -22.78 11.16 -3.66
N PHE A 276 -22.45 12.40 -3.34
CA PHE A 276 -21.11 12.93 -3.40
C PHE A 276 -20.58 13.12 -1.99
N MET A 277 -19.35 12.65 -1.79
CA MET A 277 -18.73 12.59 -0.47
C MET A 277 -17.40 13.32 -0.48
N ALA A 278 -17.08 13.96 0.64
CA ALA A 278 -15.82 14.68 0.84
C ALA A 278 -15.09 14.16 2.09
N ASN A 279 -13.76 14.14 2.03
CA ASN A 279 -12.87 13.87 3.15
C ASN A 279 -12.01 15.11 3.43
N ALA A 280 -12.63 16.09 4.06
CA ALA A 280 -11.99 17.35 4.43
C ALA A 280 -12.27 17.58 5.92
N GLY A 281 -11.23 17.42 6.75
CA GLY A 281 -11.36 17.31 8.21
C GLY A 281 -12.08 18.49 8.89
N HIS A 282 -12.07 19.67 8.26
CA HIS A 282 -12.75 20.88 8.73
C HIS A 282 -14.25 20.93 8.38
N ILE A 283 -14.74 20.05 7.50
CA ILE A 283 -16.12 20.10 7.00
C ILE A 283 -17.00 19.13 7.80
N PRO A 284 -17.95 19.63 8.60
CA PRO A 284 -18.90 18.76 9.29
C PRO A 284 -19.85 18.11 8.27
N GLU A 285 -20.23 16.85 8.53
CA GLU A 285 -21.29 16.22 7.72
C GLU A 285 -22.59 16.98 7.99
N PRO A 286 -23.32 17.43 6.96
CA PRO A 286 -24.61 18.06 7.17
C PRO A 286 -25.64 17.03 7.64
N ASP A 287 -26.67 17.48 8.37
CA ASP A 287 -27.77 16.60 8.82
C ASP A 287 -28.47 15.89 7.65
N ALA A 288 -28.49 16.54 6.48
CA ALA A 288 -28.94 15.96 5.21
C ALA A 288 -28.09 16.49 4.05
N PRO A 289 -27.81 15.67 3.02
CA PRO A 289 -27.10 16.13 1.84
C PRO A 289 -27.91 17.18 1.07
N LYS A 290 -27.20 18.18 0.54
CA LYS A 290 -27.80 19.15 -0.37
C LYS A 290 -28.26 18.44 -1.65
N ARG A 291 -29.53 18.62 -2.02
CA ARG A 291 -30.12 18.03 -3.22
C ARG A 291 -29.83 18.89 -4.45
N PHE A 292 -29.46 18.24 -5.53
CA PHE A 292 -29.27 18.85 -6.85
C PHE A 292 -30.08 18.07 -7.88
N ALA A 293 -30.57 18.77 -8.91
CA ALA A 293 -31.24 18.14 -10.05
C ALA A 293 -30.23 17.63 -11.09
N ASP A 294 -29.09 18.31 -11.20
CA ASP A 294 -28.05 18.06 -12.18
C ASP A 294 -26.76 17.51 -11.52
N TYR A 295 -26.08 16.62 -12.23
CA TYR A 295 -24.85 15.98 -11.75
C TYR A 295 -23.68 16.96 -11.67
N ASP A 296 -23.50 17.81 -12.68
CA ASP A 296 -22.38 18.74 -12.77
C ASP A 296 -22.49 19.84 -11.71
N ASP A 297 -23.71 20.26 -11.36
CA ASP A 297 -23.95 21.18 -10.24
C ASP A 297 -23.51 20.57 -8.90
N ALA A 298 -23.85 19.29 -8.65
CA ALA A 298 -23.45 18.60 -7.43
C ALA A 298 -21.93 18.36 -7.38
N TYR A 299 -21.34 17.98 -8.50
CA TYR A 299 -19.89 17.82 -8.66
C TYR A 299 -19.16 19.15 -8.38
N THR A 300 -19.61 20.25 -9.00
CA THR A 300 -19.05 21.59 -8.82
C THR A 300 -19.16 22.06 -7.38
N TYR A 301 -20.30 21.81 -6.72
CA TYR A 301 -20.48 22.13 -5.32
C TYR A 301 -19.45 21.44 -4.44
N ILE A 302 -19.26 20.12 -4.60
CA ILE A 302 -18.31 19.33 -3.80
C ILE A 302 -16.88 19.75 -4.07
N TYR A 303 -16.54 20.02 -5.33
CA TYR A 303 -15.25 20.56 -5.71
C TYR A 303 -14.96 21.91 -5.03
N SER A 304 -15.93 22.82 -5.03
CA SER A 304 -15.81 24.12 -4.35
C SER A 304 -15.69 23.98 -2.83
N LEU A 305 -16.30 22.95 -2.26
CA LEU A 305 -16.32 22.69 -0.83
C LEU A 305 -14.93 22.27 -0.32
N VAL A 306 -14.23 21.42 -1.08
CA VAL A 306 -12.86 20.96 -0.72
C VAL A 306 -11.75 21.94 -1.11
N ARG A 307 -11.99 22.87 -2.05
CA ARG A 307 -10.99 23.86 -2.49
C ARG A 307 -10.90 25.14 -1.65
N LYS A 308 -11.90 25.45 -0.83
CA LYS A 308 -11.93 26.68 0.00
C LYS A 308 -10.81 26.76 1.06
N GLU A 309 -9.92 25.78 1.14
CA GLU A 309 -8.71 25.79 2.00
C GLU A 309 -7.44 26.32 1.31
N GLU A 310 -7.41 26.55 0.00
CA GLU A 310 -6.18 27.02 -0.69
C GLU A 310 -6.02 28.56 -0.74
N SER A 311 -6.87 29.32 -0.04
CA SER A 311 -6.85 30.80 -0.03
C SER A 311 -6.67 31.40 1.35
#